data_AF-G1CWH4-F1
#
_entry.id   AF-G1CWH4-F1
#
_cell.length_a   1.000
_cell.length_b   1.000
_cell.length_c   1.000
_cell.angle_alpha   90.00
_cell.angle_beta   90.00
_cell.angle_gamma   90.00
#
_symmetry.space_group_name_H-M   'P 1'
#
loop_
_entity.id
_entity.type
_entity.pdbx_description
1 polymer ?
#
loop_
_entity_poly.entity_id
_entity_poly.type
_entity_poly.pdbx_seq_one_letter_code
_entity_poly.pdbx_strand_id
1 'polypeptide(L)'
;GIPCGESCVFIPCISTVIGCSCKNKVCYRNHVIAAEAKTMDDHHLLCQSHEDCITKGTGNFCAPFPDQDIKYGWCFRAESEGFMLKDHLKMSITN
;
A
#
# COMPACT_ATOMS: atom_id res chain seq x y z
N GLY A 1 0.65 9.92 11.49
CA GLY A 1 -0.70 9.34 11.36
C GLY A 1 -0.90 8.22 12.35
N ILE A 2 -2.15 7.79 12.54
CA ILE A 2 -2.51 6.80 13.57
C ILE A 2 -1.99 5.40 13.17
N PRO A 3 -1.21 4.72 14.04
CA PRO A 3 -0.73 3.37 13.76
C PRO A 3 -1.88 2.34 13.79
N CYS A 4 -1.67 1.17 13.18
CA CYS A 4 -2.62 0.06 13.20
C CYS A 4 -2.66 -0.69 14.55
N GLY A 5 -1.92 -0.23 15.55
CA GLY A 5 -1.81 -0.87 16.87
C GLY A 5 -0.84 -2.05 16.92
N GLU A 6 -0.09 -2.28 15.84
CA GLU A 6 0.89 -3.36 15.74
C GLU A 6 2.31 -2.82 15.57
N SER A 7 3.27 -3.62 16.02
CA SER A 7 4.68 -3.40 15.73
C SER A 7 5.19 -4.49 14.81
N CYS A 8 6.12 -4.11 13.92
CA CYS A 8 6.71 -5.01 12.95
C CYS A 8 8.20 -5.26 13.22
N VAL A 9 8.59 -5.31 14.50
CA VAL A 9 9.99 -5.55 14.92
C VAL A 9 10.38 -7.01 14.70
N PHE A 10 9.51 -7.93 15.14
CA PHE A 10 9.78 -9.37 15.17
C PHE A 10 8.83 -10.17 14.27
N ILE A 11 7.63 -9.64 14.05
CA ILE A 11 6.59 -10.25 13.22
C ILE A 11 6.17 -9.25 12.15
N PRO A 12 5.73 -9.68 10.95
CA PRO A 12 5.11 -8.78 10.00
C PRO A 12 3.79 -8.24 10.57
N CYS A 13 3.30 -7.14 10.01
CA CYS A 13 1.96 -6.63 10.33
C CYS A 13 0.92 -7.69 9.93
N ILE A 14 0.09 -8.13 10.87
CA ILE A 14 -1.01 -9.07 10.62
C ILE A 14 -2.11 -8.35 9.82
N SER A 15 -2.26 -7.04 10.05
CA SER A 15 -3.19 -6.17 9.33
C SER A 15 -2.77 -5.83 7.88
N THR A 16 -1.81 -6.53 7.27
CA THR A 16 -1.48 -6.33 5.84
C THR A 16 -2.69 -6.52 4.95
N VAL A 17 -3.57 -7.46 5.28
CA VAL A 17 -4.81 -7.75 4.55
C VAL A 17 -5.81 -6.58 4.53
N ILE A 18 -5.75 -5.69 5.52
CA ILE A 18 -6.58 -4.47 5.58
C ILE A 18 -5.81 -3.20 5.19
N GLY A 19 -4.65 -3.35 4.54
CA GLY A 19 -3.86 -2.22 4.02
C GLY A 19 -3.00 -1.53 5.08
N CYS A 20 -2.44 -2.27 6.03
CA CYS A 20 -1.35 -1.79 6.89
C CYS A 20 0.01 -2.31 6.41
N SER A 21 1.03 -1.47 6.49
CA SER A 21 2.41 -1.82 6.15
C SER A 21 3.39 -1.34 7.22
N CYS A 22 4.54 -2.00 7.26
CA CYS A 22 5.58 -1.72 8.23
C CYS A 22 6.39 -0.47 7.83
N LYS A 23 6.42 0.55 8.71
CA LYS A 23 7.29 1.72 8.58
C LYS A 23 7.91 2.01 9.94
N ASN A 24 9.24 2.13 10.00
CA ASN A 24 9.97 2.39 11.24
C ASN A 24 9.58 1.46 12.41
N LYS A 25 9.48 0.14 12.15
CA LYS A 25 9.12 -0.89 13.14
C LYS A 25 7.69 -0.80 13.69
N VAL A 26 6.85 0.06 13.14
CA VAL A 26 5.43 0.20 13.51
C VAL A 26 4.57 0.01 12.26
N CYS A 27 3.41 -0.61 12.43
CA CYS A 27 2.47 -0.82 11.34
C CYS A 27 1.57 0.40 11.18
N TYR A 28 1.53 0.99 9.99
CA TYR A 28 0.70 2.13 9.64
C TYR A 28 -0.17 1.81 8.42
N ARG A 29 -1.30 2.50 8.27
CA ARG A 29 -2.11 2.39 7.05
C ARG A 29 -1.33 2.91 5.84
N ASN A 30 -1.49 2.25 4.70
CA ASN A 30 -0.76 2.58 3.46
C ASN A 30 -0.96 4.04 3.04
N HIS A 31 -2.19 4.56 3.10
CA HIS A 31 -2.47 5.97 2.75
C HIS A 31 -1.77 6.96 3.69
N VAL A 32 -1.59 6.62 4.97
CA VAL A 32 -0.84 7.48 5.93
C VAL A 32 0.63 7.49 5.57
N ILE A 33 1.19 6.33 5.21
CA ILE A 33 2.59 6.23 4.77
C ILE A 33 2.80 7.09 3.52
N ALA A 34 1.88 7.00 2.55
CA ALA A 34 1.95 7.74 1.30
C ALA A 34 1.74 9.25 1.47
N ALA A 35 0.78 9.67 2.31
CA ALA A 35 0.52 11.09 2.59
C ALA A 35 1.70 11.80 3.27
N GLU A 36 2.43 11.08 4.14
CA GLU A 36 3.59 11.64 4.86
C GLU A 36 4.90 11.51 4.09
N ALA A 37 4.91 10.79 2.98
CA ALA A 37 6.13 10.53 2.22
C ALA A 37 6.61 11.81 1.52
N LYS A 38 7.90 12.11 1.69
CA LYS A 38 8.57 13.19 0.96
C LYS A 38 9.13 12.68 -0.36
N THR A 39 9.61 11.44 -0.36
CA THR A 39 10.24 10.79 -1.51
C THR A 39 9.63 9.40 -1.76
N MET A 40 9.79 8.88 -2.97
CA MET A 40 9.42 7.50 -3.30
C MET A 40 10.26 6.43 -2.57
N ASP A 41 11.37 6.83 -1.94
CA ASP A 41 12.28 5.93 -1.23
C ASP A 41 11.91 5.81 0.25
N ASP A 42 11.01 6.66 0.75
CA ASP A 42 10.53 6.62 2.14
C ASP A 42 9.85 5.29 2.47
N HIS A 43 9.31 4.60 1.47
CA HIS A 43 8.80 3.25 1.59
C HIS A 43 8.85 2.51 0.25
N HIS A 44 9.37 1.28 0.24
CA HIS A 44 9.62 0.48 -0.97
C HIS A 44 8.36 0.20 -1.82
N LEU A 45 7.15 0.32 -1.25
CA LEU A 45 5.88 0.17 -1.98
C LEU A 45 5.33 1.48 -2.56
N LEU A 46 6.00 2.62 -2.39
CA LEU A 46 5.58 3.87 -3.02
C LEU A 46 5.96 3.88 -4.50
N CYS A 47 5.09 4.45 -5.33
CA CYS A 47 5.28 4.56 -6.77
C CYS A 47 4.70 5.86 -7.34
N GLN A 48 5.18 6.28 -8.50
CA GLN A 48 4.50 7.26 -9.35
C GLN A 48 3.90 6.60 -10.59
N SER A 49 4.50 5.50 -11.04
CA SER A 49 4.15 4.78 -12.25
C SER A 49 4.15 3.26 -12.02
N HIS A 50 3.58 2.53 -12.98
CA HIS A 50 3.59 1.08 -12.99
C HIS A 50 5.02 0.52 -13.14
N GLU A 51 5.87 1.21 -13.90
CA GLU A 51 7.27 0.84 -14.13
C GLU A 51 8.09 0.89 -12.83
N ASP A 52 7.79 1.81 -11.92
CA ASP A 52 8.44 1.87 -10.62
C ASP A 52 8.21 0.58 -9.83
N CYS A 53 6.99 0.05 -9.85
CA CYS A 53 6.66 -1.20 -9.14
C CYS A 53 7.37 -2.41 -9.74
N ILE A 54 7.46 -2.46 -11.08
CA ILE A 54 8.16 -3.53 -11.81
C ILE A 54 9.65 -3.48 -11.49
N THR A 55 10.26 -2.30 -11.58
CA THR A 55 11.70 -2.09 -11.33
C THR A 55 12.07 -2.41 -9.88
N LYS A 56 11.22 -2.05 -8.92
CA LYS A 56 11.40 -2.39 -7.50
C LYS A 56 11.11 -3.86 -7.20
N GLY A 57 10.47 -4.60 -8.11
CA GLY A 57 10.04 -5.98 -7.90
C GLY A 57 8.91 -6.14 -6.88
N THR A 58 8.22 -5.06 -6.54
CA THR A 58 7.16 -5.01 -5.50
C THR A 58 5.75 -5.17 -6.05
N GLY A 59 5.62 -5.21 -7.37
CA GLY A 59 4.34 -5.32 -8.03
C GLY A 59 4.48 -5.05 -9.52
N ASN A 60 3.34 -4.92 -10.18
CA ASN A 60 3.25 -4.49 -11.57
C ASN A 60 2.22 -3.36 -11.76
N PHE A 61 1.50 -3.01 -10.70
CA PHE A 61 0.48 -1.97 -10.74
C PHE A 61 0.70 -0.95 -9.62
N CYS A 62 0.55 0.33 -9.98
CA CYS A 62 0.63 1.45 -9.05
C CYS A 62 -0.78 2.00 -8.79
N ALA A 63 -1.36 1.72 -7.62
CA ALA A 63 -2.67 2.25 -7.24
C ALA A 63 -2.54 3.68 -6.70
N PRO A 64 -3.17 4.69 -7.33
CA PRO A 64 -3.35 5.99 -6.70
C PRO A 64 -4.35 5.88 -5.54
N PHE A 65 -4.22 6.76 -4.55
CA PHE A 65 -5.21 6.92 -3.49
C PHE A 65 -6.32 7.90 -3.92
N PRO A 66 -7.55 7.79 -3.38
CA PRO A 66 -8.64 8.73 -3.71
C PRO A 66 -8.37 10.16 -3.28
N ASP A 67 -7.56 10.34 -2.23
CA ASP A 67 -7.17 11.64 -1.72
C ASP A 67 -6.16 12.30 -2.66
N GLN A 68 -6.51 13.49 -3.17
CA GLN A 68 -5.71 14.23 -4.15
C GLN A 68 -4.43 14.83 -3.57
N ASP A 69 -4.33 14.95 -2.24
CA ASP A 69 -3.12 15.46 -1.59
C ASP A 69 -1.99 14.42 -1.56
N ILE A 70 -2.32 13.15 -1.83
CA ILE A 70 -1.35 12.05 -1.83
C ILE A 70 -0.67 11.93 -3.20
N LYS A 71 0.59 12.35 -3.26
CA LYS A 71 1.39 12.38 -4.51
C LYS A 71 1.79 11.01 -5.05
N TYR A 72 1.92 10.02 -4.17
CA TYR A 72 2.47 8.71 -4.49
C TYR A 72 1.39 7.63 -4.39
N GLY A 73 1.39 6.73 -5.36
CA GLY A 73 0.57 5.52 -5.31
C GLY A 73 1.20 4.42 -4.46
N TRP A 74 0.53 3.28 -4.47
CA TRP A 74 0.95 2.06 -3.78
C TRP A 74 1.11 0.91 -4.76
N CYS A 75 2.27 0.26 -4.73
CA CYS A 75 2.54 -0.93 -5.51
C CYS A 75 1.80 -2.14 -4.96
N PHE A 76 1.20 -2.90 -5.87
CA PHE A 76 0.73 -4.25 -5.60
C PHE A 76 0.88 -5.12 -6.85
N ARG A 77 0.79 -6.43 -6.65
CA ARG A 77 0.78 -7.41 -7.74
C ARG A 77 -0.65 -7.60 -8.22
N ALA A 78 -0.95 -7.10 -9.41
CA ALA A 78 -2.16 -7.40 -10.13
C ALA A 78 -1.88 -8.61 -11.03
N GLU A 79 -2.34 -9.79 -10.64
CA GLU A 79 -2.40 -10.94 -11.54
C GLU A 79 -3.73 -10.90 -12.30
N SER A 80 -3.66 -10.83 -13.62
CA SER A 80 -4.82 -10.84 -14.50
C SER A 80 -5.37 -12.26 -14.67
N GLU A 81 -5.73 -12.93 -13.58
CA GLU A 81 -6.59 -14.12 -13.61
C GLU A 81 -7.67 -13.98 -12.52
N GLY A 82 -8.80 -13.35 -12.90
CA GLY A 82 -10.15 -13.59 -12.38
C GLY A 82 -10.51 -13.38 -10.89
N PHE A 83 -9.59 -13.25 -9.93
CA PHE A 83 -9.93 -13.41 -8.51
C PHE A 83 -9.48 -12.26 -7.58
N MET A 84 -8.33 -11.62 -7.81
CA MET A 84 -7.78 -10.65 -6.83
C MET A 84 -8.48 -9.28 -6.77
N LEU A 85 -9.07 -8.77 -7.86
CA LEU A 85 -9.79 -7.48 -7.82
C LEU A 85 -11.18 -7.59 -7.19
N LYS A 86 -11.82 -8.76 -7.19
CA LYS A 86 -13.20 -8.92 -6.68
C LYS A 86 -13.30 -8.67 -5.19
N ASP A 87 -12.32 -9.10 -4.41
CA ASP A 87 -12.35 -8.95 -2.96
C ASP A 87 -12.03 -7.51 -2.52
N HIS A 88 -11.19 -6.79 -3.28
CA HIS A 88 -10.95 -5.35 -3.05
C HIS A 88 -12.15 -4.47 -3.44
N LEU A 89 -12.85 -4.77 -4.55
CA LEU A 89 -14.04 -4.02 -4.95
C LEU A 89 -15.29 -4.34 -4.12
N LYS A 90 -15.44 -5.56 -3.58
CA LYS A 90 -16.56 -5.91 -2.68
C LYS A 90 -16.59 -5.07 -1.40
N MET A 91 -15.43 -4.66 -0.89
CA MET A 91 -15.35 -3.80 0.29
C MET A 91 -15.87 -2.37 0.04
N SER A 92 -15.87 -1.88 -1.22
CA SER A 92 -16.40 -0.56 -1.54
C SER A 92 -17.87 -0.56 -1.97
N ILE A 93 -18.47 -1.72 -2.24
CA ILE A 93 -19.86 -1.84 -2.70
C ILE A 93 -20.81 -2.22 -1.56
N THR A 94 -20.30 -2.56 -0.37
CA THR A 94 -21.15 -2.78 0.79
C THR A 94 -21.37 -1.45 1.52
N ASN A 95 -22.37 -0.73 1.04
CA ASN A 95 -23.30 0.16 1.75
C ASN A 95 -22.82 0.84 3.05
#